data_AF-A0A0Q9P743-F1
#
_entry.id   AF-A0A0Q9P743-F1
#
_cell.length_a   1.000
_cell.length_b   1.000
_cell.length_c   1.000
_cell.angle_alpha   90.00
_cell.angle_beta   90.00
_cell.angle_gamma   90.00
#
_symmetry.space_group_name_H-M   'P 1'
#
loop_
_entity.id
_entity.type
_entity.pdbx_description
1 polymer ?
#
loop_
_entity_poly.entity_id
_entity_poly.type
_entity_poly.pdbx_seq_one_letter_code
_entity_poly.pdbx_strand_id
1 'polypeptide(L)'
;MRKYFKFVNAFMLIMLFIISVLIINKSYLNREKLSNEVFVTLQSHHTNEYVLYYDTGEGFTEQKSVRIMSKSSEGKANLKFALPAKENILNLRFDLGVKPGVDIVIYSIKYKNKSLLGYLKSSNMVETEQNKSSLKIKTTGIDPYLHLSEVNKDMTGGISSGEIMLYMLSFLISVIIVWLVTYLELLEYKQAQTHSNVAVVQSILLIFIFVPVLTTIFFPSKTVTTENRVLAAKPTTSITDYKKFTKEFESYFNDHFGLRNELVKLNSNIKYHIFGKSANPNVVIGKNGWQFYSAEKSIEDYQGLVRFSDAELEKITSNLEKAKNAAEGVGAEFIFMVGPNKQTIYPEYIPNKYVRFKNETRYDQLLDYLRAHSKIKFVDVRDTLIQSKVDFQTYYATDTHWNDFGGYLAYQKLLNSLSNYHPHSREDFNISTVTYRMQLDLAIMLSMKLDDTLVSLVPKFKRTSKVIKSDNYLTSYVNESESRQLLMYRDSFGAAMIPYLADHFKNSTFLTDYKVSQSRITEEKPSVVVLEIVERNLPLLLY
;
A
#
# COMPACT_ATOMS: atom_id res chain seq x y z
N MET A 1 -24.60 55.25 -13.63
CA MET A 1 -23.88 54.31 -14.52
C MET A 1 -23.09 53.22 -13.78
N ARG A 2 -22.19 53.52 -12.83
CA ARG A 2 -21.36 52.51 -12.13
C ARG A 2 -22.11 51.38 -11.39
N LYS A 3 -23.22 51.66 -10.70
CA LYS A 3 -24.07 50.60 -10.06
C LYS A 3 -24.77 49.69 -11.08
N TYR A 4 -25.21 50.26 -12.20
CA TYR A 4 -25.83 49.51 -13.30
C TYR A 4 -24.83 48.56 -13.96
N PHE A 5 -23.57 48.97 -14.11
CA PHE A 5 -22.51 48.13 -14.65
C PHE A 5 -22.22 46.89 -13.78
N LYS A 6 -22.22 47.04 -12.44
CA LYS A 6 -22.04 45.92 -11.50
C LYS A 6 -23.16 44.89 -11.58
N PHE A 7 -24.40 45.34 -11.74
CA PHE A 7 -25.57 44.47 -11.83
C PHE A 7 -25.60 43.71 -13.17
N VAL A 8 -25.26 44.38 -14.26
CA VAL A 8 -25.24 43.79 -15.62
C VAL A 8 -24.16 42.71 -15.74
N ASN A 9 -22.97 42.92 -15.14
CA ASN A 9 -21.89 41.92 -15.17
C ASN A 9 -22.22 40.68 -14.32
N ALA A 10 -22.77 40.86 -13.12
CA ALA A 10 -23.22 39.73 -12.30
C ALA A 10 -24.36 38.94 -12.96
N PHE A 11 -25.31 39.64 -13.60
CA PHE A 11 -26.41 39.05 -14.33
C PHE A 11 -25.95 38.24 -15.56
N MET A 12 -25.01 38.78 -16.35
CA MET A 12 -24.43 38.03 -17.48
C MET A 12 -23.68 36.77 -17.03
N LEU A 13 -22.96 36.82 -15.91
CA LEU A 13 -22.25 35.67 -15.35
C LEU A 13 -23.21 34.57 -14.85
N ILE A 14 -24.31 34.95 -14.20
CA ILE A 14 -25.36 34.01 -13.77
C ILE A 14 -26.05 33.38 -14.99
N MET A 15 -26.31 34.17 -16.04
CA MET A 15 -26.89 33.67 -17.28
C MET A 15 -25.96 32.68 -18.00
N LEU A 16 -24.67 32.97 -18.07
CA LEU A 16 -23.68 32.04 -18.65
C LEU A 16 -23.60 30.73 -17.86
N PHE A 17 -23.65 30.80 -16.53
CA PHE A 17 -23.71 29.62 -15.67
C PHE A 17 -24.99 28.81 -15.91
N ILE A 18 -26.16 29.44 -15.94
CA ILE A 18 -27.45 28.76 -16.19
C ILE A 18 -27.49 28.11 -17.58
N ILE A 19 -27.01 28.81 -18.61
CA ILE A 19 -26.94 28.28 -19.97
C ILE A 19 -26.02 27.06 -20.03
N SER A 20 -24.89 27.08 -19.33
CA SER A 20 -24.00 25.91 -19.25
C SER A 20 -24.68 24.70 -18.60
N VAL A 21 -25.45 24.92 -17.51
CA VAL A 21 -26.22 23.88 -16.82
C VAL A 21 -27.34 23.30 -17.69
N LEU A 22 -28.02 24.13 -18.47
CA LEU A 22 -29.10 23.68 -19.38
C LEU A 22 -28.57 22.86 -20.56
N ILE A 23 -27.40 23.23 -21.12
CA ILE A 23 -26.73 22.46 -22.18
C ILE A 23 -26.27 21.09 -21.66
N ILE A 24 -25.80 21.03 -20.40
CA ILE A 24 -25.43 19.80 -19.70
C ILE A 24 -26.65 18.86 -19.58
N ASN A 25 -27.81 19.37 -19.17
CA ASN A 25 -28.99 18.55 -18.91
C ASN A 25 -29.63 17.97 -20.18
N LYS A 26 -29.69 18.75 -21.27
CA LYS A 26 -30.22 18.29 -22.57
C LYS A 26 -29.36 17.17 -23.20
N SER A 27 -28.05 17.21 -22.98
CA SER A 27 -27.10 16.22 -23.51
C SER A 27 -27.16 14.89 -22.74
N TYR A 28 -27.60 14.92 -21.48
CA TYR A 28 -27.77 13.76 -20.62
C TYR A 28 -29.04 12.97 -20.96
N LEU A 29 -30.17 13.66 -21.17
CA LEU A 29 -31.49 13.05 -21.42
C LEU A 29 -31.60 12.28 -22.75
N ASN A 30 -30.81 12.64 -23.78
CA ASN A 30 -30.85 11.95 -25.08
C ASN A 30 -30.11 10.59 -25.09
N ARG A 31 -29.41 10.19 -24.02
CA ARG A 31 -28.53 8.99 -24.01
C ARG A 31 -29.12 7.72 -23.37
N GLU A 32 -30.30 7.78 -22.73
CA GLU A 32 -30.96 6.59 -22.13
C GLU A 32 -31.49 5.55 -23.16
N LYS A 33 -31.27 5.73 -24.47
CA LYS A 33 -31.84 4.87 -25.54
C LYS A 33 -30.85 3.92 -26.25
N LEU A 34 -29.65 3.67 -25.73
CA LEU A 34 -28.71 2.72 -26.36
C LEU A 34 -28.85 1.31 -25.76
N SER A 35 -29.09 0.29 -26.61
CA SER A 35 -29.21 -1.11 -26.17
C SER A 35 -27.88 -1.68 -25.65
N ASN A 36 -27.93 -2.47 -24.57
CA ASN A 36 -26.74 -3.05 -23.92
C ASN A 36 -26.42 -4.44 -24.50
N GLU A 37 -26.05 -4.47 -25.78
CA GLU A 37 -25.90 -5.71 -26.55
C GLU A 37 -24.55 -5.73 -27.29
N VAL A 38 -23.92 -6.91 -27.35
CA VAL A 38 -22.74 -7.18 -28.17
C VAL A 38 -23.15 -8.02 -29.37
N PHE A 39 -22.83 -7.54 -30.56
CA PHE A 39 -23.09 -8.23 -31.82
C PHE A 39 -21.78 -8.72 -32.42
N VAL A 40 -21.71 -10.02 -32.73
CA VAL A 40 -20.55 -10.63 -33.39
C VAL A 40 -21.00 -11.25 -34.69
N THR A 41 -20.42 -10.82 -35.81
CA THR A 41 -20.58 -11.46 -37.11
C THR A 41 -19.34 -12.29 -37.39
N LEU A 42 -19.47 -13.60 -37.49
CA LEU A 42 -18.36 -14.52 -37.72
C LEU A 42 -18.72 -15.63 -38.71
N GLN A 43 -17.72 -16.37 -39.18
CA GLN A 43 -17.89 -17.58 -39.97
C GLN A 43 -16.96 -18.67 -39.40
N SER A 44 -17.49 -19.88 -39.26
CA SER A 44 -16.72 -21.06 -38.85
C SER A 44 -17.34 -22.31 -39.47
N HIS A 45 -16.49 -23.24 -39.89
CA HIS A 45 -16.89 -24.54 -40.43
C HIS A 45 -17.19 -25.57 -39.33
N HIS A 46 -17.19 -25.16 -38.06
CA HIS A 46 -17.47 -26.02 -36.91
C HIS A 46 -18.62 -25.46 -36.08
N THR A 47 -19.46 -26.38 -35.57
CA THR A 47 -20.44 -26.06 -34.54
C THR A 47 -19.70 -25.83 -33.23
N ASN A 48 -19.83 -24.62 -32.67
CA ASN A 48 -19.14 -24.20 -31.45
C ASN A 48 -20.10 -23.51 -30.48
N GLU A 49 -19.81 -23.64 -29.19
CA GLU A 49 -20.33 -22.75 -28.16
C GLU A 49 -19.44 -21.53 -28.07
N TYR A 50 -20.02 -20.34 -28.25
CA TYR A 50 -19.35 -19.08 -28.02
C TYR A 50 -19.81 -18.51 -26.69
N VAL A 51 -18.87 -18.07 -25.87
CA VAL A 51 -19.18 -17.50 -24.55
C VAL A 51 -18.64 -16.09 -24.49
N LEU A 52 -19.51 -15.13 -24.14
CA LEU A 52 -19.08 -13.76 -23.84
C LEU A 52 -19.15 -13.54 -22.34
N TYR A 53 -17.99 -13.44 -21.72
CA TYR A 53 -17.83 -12.99 -20.34
C TYR A 53 -17.77 -11.47 -20.28
N TYR A 54 -18.37 -10.92 -19.23
CA TYR A 54 -18.27 -9.52 -18.87
C TYR A 54 -17.76 -9.39 -17.43
N ASP A 55 -17.01 -8.34 -17.17
CA ASP A 55 -16.45 -8.06 -15.85
C ASP A 55 -16.72 -6.60 -15.46
N THR A 56 -17.12 -6.39 -14.21
CA THR A 56 -17.44 -5.10 -13.59
C THR A 56 -16.37 -4.64 -12.58
N GLY A 57 -15.23 -5.33 -12.52
CA GLY A 57 -14.10 -5.06 -11.60
C GLY A 57 -13.79 -6.18 -10.61
N GLU A 58 -14.45 -7.33 -10.74
CA GLU A 58 -14.32 -8.49 -9.83
C GLU A 58 -13.69 -9.71 -10.52
N GLY A 59 -13.39 -9.61 -11.81
CA GLY A 59 -12.91 -10.70 -12.65
C GLY A 59 -14.05 -11.41 -13.40
N PHE A 60 -13.67 -12.29 -14.34
CA PHE A 60 -14.61 -13.09 -15.12
C PHE A 60 -15.11 -14.27 -14.29
N THR A 61 -16.43 -14.46 -14.24
CA THR A 61 -17.07 -15.60 -13.57
C THR A 61 -18.12 -16.23 -14.49
N GLU A 62 -18.46 -17.49 -14.23
CA GLU A 62 -19.50 -18.21 -14.97
C GLU A 62 -20.87 -17.52 -14.93
N GLN A 63 -21.22 -16.93 -13.77
CA GLN A 63 -22.47 -16.18 -13.61
C GLN A 63 -22.50 -14.89 -14.45
N LYS A 64 -21.33 -14.34 -14.80
CA LYS A 64 -21.17 -13.14 -15.63
C LYS A 64 -20.79 -13.51 -17.07
N SER A 65 -21.55 -14.44 -17.65
CA SER A 65 -21.34 -14.91 -19.02
C SER A 65 -22.65 -15.06 -19.80
N VAL A 66 -22.57 -14.93 -21.11
CA VAL A 66 -23.68 -15.21 -22.03
C VAL A 66 -23.19 -16.21 -23.07
N ARG A 67 -23.85 -17.36 -23.13
CA ARG A 67 -23.48 -18.49 -24.01
C ARG A 67 -24.41 -18.56 -25.20
N ILE A 68 -23.85 -18.73 -26.40
CA ILE A 68 -24.59 -18.89 -27.65
C ILE A 68 -24.01 -20.07 -28.42
N MET A 69 -24.86 -21.05 -28.71
CA MET A 69 -24.50 -22.15 -29.60
C MET A 69 -24.70 -21.73 -31.06
N SER A 70 -23.63 -21.81 -31.86
CA SER A 70 -23.71 -21.58 -33.31
C SER A 70 -23.41 -22.87 -34.06
N LYS A 71 -24.28 -23.23 -35.01
CA LYS A 71 -24.06 -24.37 -35.91
C LYS A 71 -23.04 -24.02 -37.00
N SER A 72 -22.30 -25.01 -37.47
CA SER A 72 -21.45 -24.89 -38.66
C SER A 72 -22.29 -24.43 -39.86
N SER A 73 -21.81 -23.44 -40.61
CA SER A 73 -22.46 -22.95 -41.82
C SER A 73 -21.42 -22.46 -42.83
N GLU A 74 -21.71 -22.63 -44.12
CA GLU A 74 -20.88 -22.05 -45.20
C GLU A 74 -20.90 -20.51 -45.21
N GLY A 75 -21.91 -19.88 -44.57
CA GLY A 75 -22.09 -18.44 -44.48
C GLY A 75 -21.73 -17.80 -43.13
N LYS A 76 -22.02 -16.50 -42.99
CA LYS A 76 -21.78 -15.72 -41.76
C LYS A 76 -22.89 -15.96 -40.74
N ALA A 77 -22.52 -16.28 -39.50
CA ALA A 77 -23.38 -16.28 -38.34
C ALA A 77 -23.37 -14.90 -37.66
N ASN A 78 -24.54 -14.46 -37.19
CA ASN A 78 -24.70 -13.25 -36.37
C ASN A 78 -25.10 -13.65 -34.96
N LEU A 79 -24.19 -13.44 -34.01
CA LEU A 79 -24.38 -13.76 -32.59
C LEU A 79 -24.75 -12.48 -31.85
N LYS A 80 -25.77 -12.56 -31.00
CA LYS A 80 -26.29 -11.43 -30.21
C LYS A 80 -26.22 -11.77 -28.72
N PHE A 81 -25.28 -11.16 -28.02
CA PHE A 81 -25.11 -11.32 -26.58
C PHE A 81 -25.80 -10.16 -25.84
N ALA A 82 -26.88 -10.46 -25.10
CA ALA A 82 -27.60 -9.49 -24.30
C ALA A 82 -26.96 -9.36 -22.91
N LEU A 83 -26.49 -8.17 -22.56
CA LEU A 83 -25.80 -7.90 -21.29
C LEU A 83 -26.74 -7.16 -20.31
N PRO A 84 -26.55 -7.30 -18.98
CA PRO A 84 -27.42 -6.65 -18.00
C PRO A 84 -27.44 -5.13 -18.16
N ALA A 85 -28.62 -4.51 -18.28
CA ALA A 85 -28.76 -3.08 -18.61
C ALA A 85 -28.20 -2.10 -17.54
N LYS A 86 -27.98 -2.57 -16.31
CA LYS A 86 -27.60 -1.73 -15.16
C LYS A 86 -26.12 -1.83 -14.76
N GLU A 87 -25.30 -2.60 -15.48
CA GLU A 87 -23.92 -2.87 -15.08
C GLU A 87 -22.89 -2.07 -15.88
N ASN A 88 -21.87 -1.56 -15.18
CA ASN A 88 -20.74 -0.85 -15.79
C ASN A 88 -19.66 -1.86 -16.20
N ILE A 89 -19.68 -2.27 -17.46
CA ILE A 89 -18.79 -3.29 -18.01
C ILE A 89 -17.40 -2.70 -18.24
N LEU A 90 -16.40 -3.24 -17.55
CA LEU A 90 -15.00 -2.83 -17.62
C LEU A 90 -14.19 -3.69 -18.58
N ASN A 91 -14.42 -5.00 -18.59
CA ASN A 91 -13.69 -5.93 -19.45
C ASN A 91 -14.65 -6.88 -20.16
N LEU A 92 -14.28 -7.30 -21.37
CA LEU A 92 -14.99 -8.33 -22.14
C LEU A 92 -14.00 -9.45 -22.50
N ARG A 93 -14.47 -10.69 -22.43
CA ARG A 93 -13.75 -11.86 -22.91
C ARG A 93 -14.69 -12.69 -23.78
N PHE A 94 -14.29 -12.93 -25.02
CA PHE A 94 -15.03 -13.69 -26.02
C PHE A 94 -14.32 -15.03 -26.26
N ASP A 95 -14.90 -16.10 -25.75
CA ASP A 95 -14.38 -17.45 -25.87
C ASP A 95 -14.86 -18.10 -27.16
N LEU A 96 -13.91 -18.72 -27.85
CA LEU A 96 -14.07 -19.31 -29.17
C LEU A 96 -14.44 -20.81 -29.12
N GLY A 97 -14.53 -21.39 -27.92
CA GLY A 97 -14.85 -22.79 -27.66
C GLY A 97 -13.62 -23.67 -27.39
N VAL A 98 -13.79 -24.90 -26.90
CA VAL A 98 -12.71 -25.70 -26.26
C VAL A 98 -11.85 -26.53 -27.24
N LYS A 99 -12.01 -26.39 -28.57
CA LYS A 99 -11.36 -27.28 -29.56
C LYS A 99 -10.20 -26.59 -30.28
N PRO A 100 -8.97 -27.16 -30.29
CA PRO A 100 -7.88 -26.66 -31.12
C PRO A 100 -8.10 -27.02 -32.61
N GLY A 101 -7.48 -26.26 -33.51
CA GLY A 101 -7.51 -26.49 -34.95
C GLY A 101 -8.76 -25.95 -35.67
N VAL A 102 -9.59 -25.16 -34.99
CA VAL A 102 -10.75 -24.49 -35.60
C VAL A 102 -10.34 -23.15 -36.21
N ASP A 103 -10.67 -22.98 -37.49
CA ASP A 103 -10.59 -21.70 -38.20
C ASP A 103 -11.88 -20.89 -38.05
N ILE A 104 -11.74 -19.62 -37.68
CA ILE A 104 -12.85 -18.67 -37.47
C ILE A 104 -12.48 -17.35 -38.14
N VAL A 105 -13.43 -16.74 -38.86
CA VAL A 105 -13.27 -15.39 -39.42
C VAL A 105 -14.28 -14.47 -38.75
N ILE A 106 -13.82 -13.49 -37.98
CA ILE A 106 -14.67 -12.45 -37.38
C ILE A 106 -14.71 -11.24 -38.33
N TYR A 107 -15.90 -10.92 -38.83
CA TYR A 107 -16.14 -9.78 -39.72
C TYR A 107 -16.52 -8.51 -38.94
N SER A 108 -17.22 -8.67 -37.82
CA SER A 108 -17.52 -7.54 -36.95
C SER A 108 -17.72 -8.00 -35.52
N ILE A 109 -17.26 -7.19 -34.58
CA ILE A 109 -17.67 -7.25 -33.19
C ILE A 109 -18.06 -5.84 -32.77
N LYS A 110 -19.29 -5.64 -32.30
CA LYS A 110 -19.82 -4.32 -31.99
C LYS A 110 -20.45 -4.30 -30.61
N TYR A 111 -20.17 -3.24 -29.86
CA TYR A 111 -20.84 -2.94 -28.60
C TYR A 111 -21.36 -1.50 -28.67
N LYS A 112 -22.66 -1.28 -28.37
CA LYS A 112 -23.33 0.04 -28.48
C LYS A 112 -23.03 0.76 -29.81
N ASN A 113 -23.12 0.02 -30.92
CA ASN A 113 -22.82 0.46 -32.30
C ASN A 113 -21.36 0.83 -32.63
N LYS A 114 -20.41 0.68 -31.70
CA LYS A 114 -18.98 0.88 -31.97
C LYS A 114 -18.26 -0.44 -32.25
N SER A 115 -17.38 -0.43 -33.26
CA SER A 115 -16.56 -1.60 -33.61
C SER A 115 -15.47 -1.82 -32.57
N LEU A 116 -15.31 -3.06 -32.11
CA LEU A 116 -14.28 -3.49 -31.17
C LEU A 116 -13.10 -4.19 -31.85
N LEU A 117 -13.17 -4.43 -33.16
CA LEU A 117 -12.23 -5.31 -33.87
C LEU A 117 -10.75 -4.88 -33.75
N GLY A 118 -10.48 -3.57 -33.66
CA GLY A 118 -9.12 -3.03 -33.51
C GLY A 118 -8.56 -3.06 -32.09
N TYR A 119 -9.37 -3.45 -31.10
CA TYR A 119 -9.00 -3.38 -29.68
C TYR A 119 -8.88 -4.78 -29.03
N LEU A 120 -9.31 -5.82 -29.73
CA LEU A 120 -9.24 -7.19 -29.22
C LEU A 120 -7.80 -7.68 -29.16
N LYS A 121 -7.43 -8.31 -28.05
CA LYS A 121 -6.17 -9.04 -27.86
C LYS A 121 -6.46 -10.53 -27.82
N SER A 122 -5.59 -11.34 -28.42
CA SER A 122 -5.66 -12.79 -28.36
C SER A 122 -5.00 -13.35 -27.11
N SER A 123 -5.47 -14.52 -26.67
CA SER A 123 -4.75 -15.40 -25.76
C SER A 123 -3.62 -16.13 -26.50
N ASN A 124 -2.69 -16.74 -25.75
CA ASN A 124 -1.59 -17.55 -26.34
C ASN A 124 -2.08 -18.80 -27.09
N MET A 125 -3.37 -19.12 -27.01
CA MET A 125 -4.02 -20.27 -27.67
C MET A 125 -4.72 -19.89 -28.98
N VAL A 126 -4.46 -18.67 -29.49
CA VAL A 126 -5.13 -18.09 -30.65
C VAL A 126 -4.10 -17.39 -31.54
N GLU A 127 -3.92 -17.91 -32.75
CA GLU A 127 -3.20 -17.22 -33.83
C GLU A 127 -4.16 -16.29 -34.59
N THR A 128 -3.74 -15.05 -34.83
CA THR A 128 -4.60 -14.04 -35.48
C THR A 128 -3.92 -13.39 -36.68
N GLU A 129 -4.65 -13.25 -37.78
CA GLU A 129 -4.26 -12.44 -38.94
C GLU A 129 -5.33 -11.36 -39.15
N GLN A 130 -4.98 -10.09 -38.92
CA GLN A 130 -5.91 -8.96 -38.99
C GLN A 130 -5.79 -8.19 -40.31
N ASN A 131 -6.92 -8.06 -41.01
CA ASN A 131 -7.08 -7.18 -42.17
C ASN A 131 -8.04 -6.03 -41.85
N LYS A 132 -8.15 -5.03 -42.75
CA LYS A 132 -9.02 -3.85 -42.55
C LYS A 132 -10.50 -4.18 -42.29
N SER A 133 -10.98 -5.35 -42.75
CA SER A 133 -12.39 -5.75 -42.74
C SER A 133 -12.70 -7.04 -41.98
N SER A 134 -11.68 -7.73 -41.45
CA SER A 134 -11.88 -8.98 -40.72
C SER A 134 -10.67 -9.36 -39.86
N LEU A 135 -10.91 -10.21 -38.87
CA LEU A 135 -9.91 -10.87 -38.06
C LEU A 135 -10.02 -12.38 -38.31
N LYS A 136 -9.03 -12.96 -38.97
CA LYS A 136 -8.93 -14.42 -39.11
C LYS A 136 -8.25 -14.99 -37.88
N ILE A 137 -8.76 -16.12 -37.43
CA ILE A 137 -8.38 -16.75 -36.17
C ILE A 137 -8.18 -18.24 -36.42
N LYS A 138 -7.07 -18.77 -35.91
CA LYS A 138 -6.83 -20.20 -35.77
C LYS A 138 -6.60 -20.53 -34.30
N THR A 139 -7.40 -21.44 -33.78
CA THR A 139 -7.27 -21.92 -32.38
C THR A 139 -6.16 -22.95 -32.27
N THR A 140 -5.27 -22.83 -31.28
CA THR A 140 -4.07 -23.67 -31.15
C THR A 140 -3.98 -24.46 -29.85
N GLY A 141 -4.84 -24.18 -28.86
CA GLY A 141 -4.82 -24.84 -27.56
C GLY A 141 -6.19 -25.03 -26.91
N ILE A 142 -6.17 -25.39 -25.63
CA ILE A 142 -7.37 -25.57 -24.80
C ILE A 142 -7.76 -24.20 -24.25
N ASP A 143 -9.03 -23.82 -24.40
CA ASP A 143 -9.62 -22.53 -24.00
C ASP A 143 -9.13 -21.27 -24.77
N PRO A 144 -9.26 -21.25 -26.12
CA PRO A 144 -8.96 -20.07 -26.93
C PRO A 144 -9.97 -18.94 -26.72
N TYR A 145 -9.46 -17.75 -26.37
CA TYR A 145 -10.28 -16.54 -26.22
C TYR A 145 -9.63 -15.29 -26.79
N LEU A 146 -10.49 -14.30 -27.09
CA LEU A 146 -10.14 -12.91 -27.32
C LEU A 146 -10.60 -12.07 -26.12
N HIS A 147 -9.84 -11.06 -25.75
CA HIS A 147 -10.22 -10.19 -24.64
C HIS A 147 -10.03 -8.70 -24.98
N LEU A 148 -10.80 -7.88 -24.30
CA LEU A 148 -10.71 -6.43 -24.30
C LEU A 148 -10.66 -5.99 -22.84
N SER A 149 -9.50 -5.48 -22.44
CA SER A 149 -9.33 -4.81 -21.15
C SER A 149 -9.68 -3.33 -21.31
N GLU A 150 -10.34 -2.75 -20.30
CA GLU A 150 -10.73 -1.34 -20.29
C GLU A 150 -11.63 -0.95 -21.47
N VAL A 151 -12.87 -1.46 -21.47
CA VAL A 151 -13.95 -0.92 -22.33
C VAL A 151 -14.11 0.56 -22.00
N ASN A 152 -13.40 1.42 -22.74
CA ASN A 152 -13.21 2.83 -22.41
C ASN A 152 -14.58 3.53 -22.30
N LYS A 153 -14.72 4.49 -21.37
CA LYS A 153 -15.92 5.36 -21.26
C LYS A 153 -16.26 6.05 -22.58
N ASP A 154 -15.25 6.34 -23.41
CA ASP A 154 -15.44 6.86 -24.75
C ASP A 154 -16.19 5.89 -25.67
N MET A 155 -16.10 4.57 -25.43
CA MET A 155 -16.80 3.53 -26.17
C MET A 155 -18.22 3.26 -25.65
N THR A 156 -18.50 3.55 -24.38
CA THR A 156 -19.80 3.28 -23.73
C THR A 156 -20.78 4.46 -23.75
N GLY A 157 -20.37 5.58 -24.36
CA GLY A 157 -21.18 6.80 -24.43
C GLY A 157 -21.19 7.59 -23.13
N GLY A 158 -20.21 7.37 -22.23
CA GLY A 158 -19.95 8.29 -21.12
C GLY A 158 -19.45 9.64 -21.63
N ILE A 159 -19.49 10.67 -20.77
CA ILE A 159 -18.84 11.96 -21.05
C ILE A 159 -17.37 11.65 -21.34
N SER A 160 -16.88 12.02 -22.53
CA SER A 160 -15.49 11.77 -22.87
C SER A 160 -14.58 12.54 -21.90
N SER A 161 -13.40 12.00 -21.62
CA SER A 161 -12.40 12.67 -20.78
C SER A 161 -12.12 14.09 -21.30
N GLY A 162 -12.15 14.30 -22.62
CA GLY A 162 -12.03 15.60 -23.28
C GLY A 162 -13.20 16.55 -23.01
N GLU A 163 -14.44 16.07 -22.99
CA GLU A 163 -15.62 16.89 -22.67
C GLU A 163 -15.64 17.32 -21.19
N ILE A 164 -15.30 16.41 -20.26
CA ILE A 164 -15.14 16.74 -18.83
C ILE A 164 -14.03 17.79 -18.66
N MET A 165 -12.93 17.63 -19.38
CA MET A 165 -11.81 18.58 -19.38
C MET A 165 -12.24 19.95 -19.92
N LEU A 166 -13.02 20.02 -20.99
CA LEU A 166 -13.58 21.26 -21.54
C LEU A 166 -14.52 21.95 -20.54
N TYR A 167 -15.36 21.19 -19.82
CA TYR A 167 -16.25 21.75 -18.81
C TYR A 167 -15.50 22.28 -17.58
N MET A 168 -14.51 21.53 -17.09
CA MET A 168 -13.65 21.95 -15.99
C MET A 168 -12.82 23.19 -16.39
N LEU A 169 -12.28 23.23 -17.60
CA LEU A 169 -11.53 24.36 -18.13
C LEU A 169 -12.40 25.62 -18.24
N SER A 170 -13.65 25.47 -18.72
CA SER A 170 -14.61 26.56 -18.83
C SER A 170 -14.96 27.16 -17.45
N PHE A 171 -15.16 26.30 -16.44
CA PHE A 171 -15.38 26.74 -15.06
C PHE A 171 -14.16 27.47 -14.50
N LEU A 172 -12.96 26.93 -14.73
CA LEU A 172 -11.71 27.49 -14.22
C LEU A 172 -11.37 28.84 -14.87
N ILE A 173 -11.59 28.97 -16.18
CA ILE A 173 -11.50 30.25 -16.90
C ILE A 173 -12.50 31.27 -16.31
N SER A 174 -13.72 30.82 -15.99
CA SER A 174 -14.74 31.70 -15.39
C SER A 174 -14.30 32.23 -14.01
N VAL A 175 -13.69 31.38 -13.17
CA VAL A 175 -13.15 31.81 -11.87
C VAL A 175 -11.96 32.76 -12.03
N ILE A 176 -11.05 32.49 -12.98
CA ILE A 176 -9.91 33.37 -13.26
C ILE A 176 -10.39 34.75 -13.74
N ILE A 177 -11.39 34.80 -14.62
CA ILE A 177 -11.97 36.07 -15.11
C ILE A 177 -12.60 36.85 -13.95
N VAL A 178 -13.36 36.19 -13.07
CA VAL A 178 -13.94 36.83 -11.89
C VAL A 178 -12.86 37.36 -10.96
N TRP A 179 -11.79 36.60 -10.73
CA TRP A 179 -10.66 37.05 -9.94
C TRP A 179 -9.95 38.25 -10.56
N LEU A 180 -9.65 38.21 -11.87
CA LEU A 180 -8.97 39.28 -12.59
C LEU A 180 -9.79 40.57 -12.55
N VAL A 181 -11.10 40.49 -12.78
CA VAL A 181 -12.00 41.66 -12.68
C VAL A 181 -12.02 42.22 -11.27
N THR A 182 -12.09 41.37 -10.25
CA THR A 182 -12.07 41.81 -8.84
C THR A 182 -10.72 42.44 -8.46
N TYR A 183 -9.61 41.89 -8.97
CA TYR A 183 -8.26 42.41 -8.78
C TYR A 183 -8.07 43.79 -9.43
N LEU A 184 -8.54 43.95 -10.68
CA LEU A 184 -8.50 45.23 -11.39
C LEU A 184 -9.38 46.29 -10.69
N GLU A 185 -10.55 45.92 -10.17
CA GLU A 185 -11.37 46.81 -9.34
C GLU A 185 -10.69 47.23 -8.04
N LEU A 186 -9.90 46.34 -7.41
CA LEU A 186 -9.14 46.65 -6.19
C LEU A 186 -7.95 47.60 -6.45
N LEU A 187 -7.33 47.53 -7.63
CA LEU A 187 -6.24 48.42 -8.04
C LEU A 187 -6.71 49.87 -8.28
N GLU A 188 -7.98 50.09 -8.66
CA GLU A 188 -8.56 51.44 -8.81
C GLU A 188 -8.79 52.16 -7.46
N TYR A 189 -8.67 51.47 -6.32
CA TYR A 189 -8.99 52.02 -4.99
C TYR A 189 -7.76 52.60 -4.26
N LYS A 190 -7.81 53.89 -3.88
CA LYS A 190 -6.69 54.76 -3.44
C LYS A 190 -5.94 54.39 -2.12
N GLN A 191 -6.08 53.19 -1.55
CA GLN A 191 -5.26 52.71 -0.42
C GLN A 191 -4.25 51.63 -0.89
N ALA A 192 -3.26 52.05 -1.68
CA ALA A 192 -2.46 51.16 -2.51
C ALA A 192 -1.60 50.11 -1.74
N GLN A 193 -1.27 50.32 -0.47
CA GLN A 193 -0.29 49.46 0.24
C GLN A 193 -0.94 48.30 1.03
N THR A 194 -2.14 48.48 1.58
CA THR A 194 -2.89 47.42 2.25
C THR A 194 -3.60 46.51 1.25
N HIS A 195 -4.09 47.07 0.13
CA HIS A 195 -4.80 46.29 -0.89
C HIS A 195 -3.86 45.43 -1.76
N SER A 196 -2.62 45.87 -2.00
CA SER A 196 -1.63 45.06 -2.71
C SER A 196 -1.27 43.78 -1.92
N ASN A 197 -1.09 43.89 -0.61
CA ASN A 197 -0.84 42.73 0.26
C ASN A 197 -2.02 41.75 0.29
N VAL A 198 -3.26 42.24 0.34
CA VAL A 198 -4.47 41.40 0.29
C VAL A 198 -4.55 40.65 -1.05
N ALA A 199 -4.31 41.36 -2.16
CA ALA A 199 -4.33 40.75 -3.47
C ALA A 199 -3.21 39.71 -3.66
N VAL A 200 -2.01 39.96 -3.13
CA VAL A 200 -0.91 38.99 -3.12
C VAL A 200 -1.31 37.73 -2.33
N VAL A 201 -1.85 37.87 -1.12
CA VAL A 201 -2.30 36.72 -0.30
C VAL A 201 -3.40 35.93 -1.00
N GLN A 202 -4.38 36.60 -1.61
CA GLN A 202 -5.42 35.96 -2.40
C GLN A 202 -4.86 35.22 -3.61
N SER A 203 -3.90 35.83 -4.32
CA SER A 203 -3.24 35.21 -5.47
C SER A 203 -2.51 33.93 -5.06
N ILE A 204 -1.76 34.00 -3.96
CA ILE A 204 -1.07 32.84 -3.38
C ILE A 204 -2.08 31.74 -3.03
N LEU A 205 -3.18 32.09 -2.33
CA LEU A 205 -4.22 31.13 -1.97
C LEU A 205 -4.82 30.45 -3.21
N LEU A 206 -5.14 31.22 -4.25
CA LEU A 206 -5.71 30.68 -5.49
C LEU A 206 -4.70 29.79 -6.20
N ILE A 207 -3.42 30.15 -6.24
CA ILE A 207 -2.36 29.28 -6.78
C ILE A 207 -2.31 27.95 -6.02
N PHE A 208 -2.33 27.98 -4.68
CA PHE A 208 -2.31 26.75 -3.87
C PHE A 208 -3.56 25.87 -4.04
N ILE A 209 -4.72 26.46 -4.38
CA ILE A 209 -5.96 25.71 -4.62
C ILE A 209 -6.01 25.17 -6.07
N PHE A 210 -5.72 26.01 -7.05
CA PHE A 210 -5.95 25.68 -8.46
C PHE A 210 -4.80 24.93 -9.11
N VAL A 211 -3.55 25.15 -8.71
CA VAL A 211 -2.40 24.46 -9.33
C VAL A 211 -2.45 22.93 -9.12
N PRO A 212 -2.76 22.39 -7.92
CA PRO A 212 -2.93 20.95 -7.74
C PRO A 212 -4.06 20.37 -8.61
N VAL A 213 -5.18 21.09 -8.74
CA VAL A 213 -6.32 20.65 -9.56
C VAL A 213 -5.95 20.65 -11.05
N LEU A 214 -5.34 21.73 -11.53
CA LEU A 214 -4.86 21.86 -12.91
C LEU A 214 -3.82 20.78 -13.23
N THR A 215 -2.86 20.55 -12.34
CA THR A 215 -1.85 19.50 -12.55
C THR A 215 -2.46 18.10 -12.55
N THR A 216 -3.48 17.83 -11.71
CA THR A 216 -4.24 16.57 -11.77
C THR A 216 -4.87 16.34 -13.14
N ILE A 217 -5.44 17.39 -13.75
CA ILE A 217 -6.16 17.31 -15.03
C ILE A 217 -5.18 17.17 -16.20
N PHE A 218 -4.16 18.03 -16.25
CA PHE A 218 -3.25 18.13 -17.40
C PHE A 218 -2.07 17.16 -17.33
N PHE A 219 -1.70 16.71 -16.13
CA PHE A 219 -0.57 15.80 -15.88
C PHE A 219 -0.99 14.69 -14.93
N PRO A 220 -1.93 13.81 -15.32
CA PRO A 220 -2.37 12.70 -14.48
C PRO A 220 -1.18 11.78 -14.18
N SER A 221 -0.59 11.95 -13.00
CA SER A 221 0.54 11.14 -12.56
C SER A 221 0.04 9.76 -12.15
N LYS A 222 0.82 8.71 -12.43
CA LYS A 222 0.69 7.45 -11.68
C LYS A 222 1.26 7.72 -10.29
N THR A 223 0.43 8.24 -9.40
CA THR A 223 0.88 8.69 -8.08
C THR A 223 1.40 7.49 -7.30
N VAL A 224 2.72 7.39 -7.12
CA VAL A 224 3.35 6.48 -6.16
C VAL A 224 3.57 7.27 -4.89
N THR A 225 3.12 6.77 -3.75
CA THR A 225 3.31 7.46 -2.48
C THR A 225 4.76 7.43 -2.07
N THR A 226 5.19 8.51 -1.40
CA THR A 226 6.44 8.49 -0.63
C THR A 226 6.23 8.16 0.85
N GLU A 227 4.97 8.12 1.29
CA GLU A 227 4.54 7.67 2.61
C GLU A 227 4.21 6.17 2.49
N ASN A 228 4.80 5.31 3.32
CA ASN A 228 4.60 3.86 3.28
C ASN A 228 3.14 3.47 3.64
N ARG A 229 2.20 3.70 2.70
CA ARG A 229 0.75 3.54 2.88
C ARG A 229 0.09 3.10 1.57
N VAL A 230 -1.00 2.34 1.70
CA VAL A 230 -1.83 1.93 0.57
C VAL A 230 -2.70 3.10 0.11
N LEU A 231 -2.75 3.32 -1.20
CA LEU A 231 -3.59 4.36 -1.80
C LEU A 231 -5.04 3.92 -1.96
N ALA A 232 -5.95 4.85 -1.71
CA ALA A 232 -7.38 4.65 -1.92
C ALA A 232 -7.69 4.37 -3.39
N ALA A 233 -8.42 3.29 -3.66
CA ALA A 233 -8.86 2.98 -5.01
C ALA A 233 -9.87 4.03 -5.53
N LYS A 234 -10.00 4.12 -6.85
CA LYS A 234 -11.02 4.96 -7.48
C LYS A 234 -12.42 4.48 -7.05
N PRO A 235 -13.34 5.38 -6.66
CA PRO A 235 -14.68 4.99 -6.25
C PRO A 235 -15.41 4.24 -7.35
N THR A 236 -16.01 3.10 -7.01
CA THR A 236 -16.92 2.34 -7.89
C THR A 236 -18.39 2.61 -7.57
N THR A 237 -18.66 3.22 -6.42
CA THR A 237 -20.01 3.59 -5.97
C THR A 237 -20.64 4.63 -6.89
N SER A 238 -21.93 4.47 -7.18
CA SER A 238 -22.71 5.43 -7.95
C SER A 238 -22.86 6.77 -7.21
N ILE A 239 -22.86 7.86 -7.97
CA ILE A 239 -23.12 9.22 -7.46
C ILE A 239 -24.52 9.38 -6.82
N THR A 240 -25.43 8.44 -7.09
CA THR A 240 -26.77 8.39 -6.48
C THR A 240 -26.71 8.10 -4.97
N ASP A 241 -25.68 7.40 -4.50
CA ASP A 241 -25.35 7.30 -3.07
C ASP A 241 -24.30 8.37 -2.73
N TYR A 242 -24.75 9.62 -2.69
CA TYR A 242 -23.86 10.78 -2.58
C TYR A 242 -22.98 10.75 -1.32
N LYS A 243 -23.47 10.21 -0.18
CA LYS A 243 -22.69 10.15 1.06
C LYS A 243 -21.52 9.18 0.94
N LYS A 244 -21.77 7.99 0.39
CA LYS A 244 -20.71 7.00 0.20
C LYS A 244 -19.75 7.42 -0.91
N PHE A 245 -20.28 7.89 -2.03
CA PHE A 245 -19.48 8.41 -3.15
C PHE A 245 -18.57 9.55 -2.72
N THR A 246 -19.08 10.55 -1.98
CA THR A 246 -18.26 11.70 -1.53
C THR A 246 -17.12 11.27 -0.62
N LYS A 247 -17.37 10.37 0.34
CA LYS A 247 -16.33 9.84 1.23
C LYS A 247 -15.25 9.06 0.47
N GLU A 248 -15.66 8.18 -0.44
CA GLU A 248 -14.72 7.40 -1.27
C GLU A 248 -13.95 8.31 -2.23
N PHE A 249 -14.61 9.28 -2.85
CA PHE A 249 -13.99 10.24 -3.75
C PHE A 249 -13.01 11.15 -3.02
N GLU A 250 -13.34 11.62 -1.83
CA GLU A 250 -12.44 12.42 -0.99
C GLU A 250 -11.18 11.62 -0.65
N SER A 251 -11.35 10.36 -0.23
CA SER A 251 -10.23 9.46 0.04
C SER A 251 -9.35 9.27 -1.21
N TYR A 252 -9.96 9.02 -2.37
CA TYR A 252 -9.24 8.88 -3.63
C TYR A 252 -8.54 10.18 -4.04
N PHE A 253 -9.23 11.32 -4.01
CA PHE A 253 -8.69 12.60 -4.43
C PHE A 253 -7.51 13.00 -3.56
N ASN A 254 -7.64 12.91 -2.23
CA ASN A 254 -6.56 13.19 -1.26
C ASN A 254 -5.29 12.37 -1.49
N ASP A 255 -5.41 11.25 -2.20
CA ASP A 255 -4.35 10.32 -2.52
C ASP A 255 -3.75 10.52 -3.92
N HIS A 256 -4.49 11.13 -4.84
CA HIS A 256 -4.15 11.17 -6.27
C HIS A 256 -4.04 12.58 -6.87
N PHE A 257 -4.30 13.66 -6.11
CA PHE A 257 -4.19 15.01 -6.64
C PHE A 257 -2.74 15.36 -7.05
N GLY A 258 -2.61 16.20 -8.08
CA GLY A 258 -1.33 16.63 -8.65
C GLY A 258 -0.48 17.41 -7.65
N LEU A 259 0.84 17.20 -7.68
CA LEU A 259 1.81 17.77 -6.72
C LEU A 259 1.63 17.32 -5.26
N ARG A 260 0.85 16.25 -5.00
CA ARG A 260 0.62 15.76 -3.65
C ARG A 260 1.92 15.47 -2.90
N ASN A 261 2.84 14.73 -3.51
CA ASN A 261 4.08 14.31 -2.83
C ASN A 261 4.92 15.54 -2.42
N GLU A 262 4.94 16.56 -3.25
CA GLU A 262 5.65 17.82 -3.07
C GLU A 262 5.01 18.64 -1.93
N LEU A 263 3.67 18.70 -1.91
CA LEU A 263 2.92 19.40 -0.86
C LEU A 263 3.00 18.68 0.49
N VAL A 264 2.97 17.35 0.50
CA VAL A 264 3.22 16.53 1.70
C VAL A 264 4.62 16.79 2.23
N LYS A 265 5.64 16.72 1.38
CA LYS A 265 7.04 17.03 1.76
C LYS A 265 7.16 18.44 2.33
N LEU A 266 6.53 19.43 1.69
CA LEU A 266 6.56 20.83 2.16
C LEU A 266 5.91 20.95 3.54
N ASN A 267 4.72 20.37 3.73
CA ASN A 267 4.01 20.36 5.01
C ASN A 267 4.82 19.67 6.11
N SER A 268 5.46 18.53 5.81
CA SER A 268 6.36 17.85 6.75
C SER A 268 7.57 18.69 7.12
N ASN A 269 8.23 19.33 6.16
CA ASN A 269 9.37 20.22 6.45
C ASN A 269 8.96 21.40 7.32
N ILE A 270 7.82 22.04 7.03
CA ILE A 270 7.28 23.14 7.83
C ILE A 270 6.98 22.67 9.26
N LYS A 271 6.20 21.60 9.41
CA LYS A 271 5.84 21.06 10.74
C LYS A 271 7.07 20.65 11.54
N TYR A 272 8.02 19.97 10.91
CA TYR A 272 9.22 19.50 11.58
C TYR A 272 10.16 20.64 11.97
N HIS A 273 10.60 21.47 11.02
CA HIS A 273 11.64 22.47 11.25
C HIS A 273 11.13 23.75 11.94
N ILE A 274 9.89 24.18 11.67
CA ILE A 274 9.35 25.43 12.22
C ILE A 274 8.60 25.17 13.53
N PHE A 275 7.80 24.10 13.58
CA PHE A 275 6.90 23.86 14.71
C PHE A 275 7.37 22.75 15.66
N GLY A 276 8.43 22.00 15.32
CA GLY A 276 8.86 20.83 16.10
C GLY A 276 7.77 19.76 16.23
N LYS A 277 6.91 19.64 15.22
CA LYS A 277 5.75 18.75 15.19
C LYS A 277 5.84 17.78 14.02
N SER A 278 5.18 16.64 14.19
CA SER A 278 5.04 15.66 13.13
C SER A 278 3.90 16.04 12.18
N ALA A 279 4.10 15.79 10.89
CA ALA A 279 3.01 15.78 9.91
C ALA A 279 2.18 14.49 9.94
N ASN A 280 2.72 13.42 10.52
CA ASN A 280 2.11 12.11 10.63
C ASN A 280 1.72 11.82 12.10
N PRO A 281 0.44 11.52 12.40
CA PRO A 281 0.00 11.28 13.78
C PRO A 281 0.65 10.06 14.45
N ASN A 282 1.21 9.14 13.67
CA ASN A 282 1.88 7.93 14.15
C ASN A 282 3.39 8.14 14.39
N VAL A 283 3.88 9.37 14.29
CA VAL A 283 5.26 9.75 14.57
C VAL A 283 5.28 10.89 15.60
N VAL A 284 6.02 10.69 16.68
CA VAL A 284 6.32 11.71 17.69
C VAL A 284 7.71 12.26 17.42
N ILE A 285 7.81 13.58 17.32
CA ILE A 285 9.11 14.28 17.27
C ILE A 285 9.64 14.40 18.69
N GLY A 286 10.76 13.73 18.95
CA GLY A 286 11.50 13.72 20.20
C GLY A 286 12.54 14.84 20.29
N LYS A 287 13.33 14.81 21.36
CA LYS A 287 14.45 15.73 21.57
C LYS A 287 15.61 15.37 20.66
N ASN A 288 16.43 16.35 20.31
CA ASN A 288 17.69 16.16 19.56
C ASN A 288 17.53 15.38 18.24
N GLY A 289 16.42 15.59 17.52
CA GLY A 289 16.16 14.95 16.24
C GLY A 289 15.66 13.50 16.31
N TRP A 290 15.54 12.92 17.50
CA TRP A 290 14.95 11.59 17.68
C TRP A 290 13.47 11.59 17.32
N GLN A 291 12.99 10.45 16.83
CA GLN A 291 11.58 10.23 16.51
C GLN A 291 11.10 8.95 17.15
N PHE A 292 9.82 8.88 17.49
CA PHE A 292 9.23 7.70 18.11
C PHE A 292 7.95 7.33 17.37
N TYR A 293 7.77 6.03 17.17
CA TYR A 293 6.52 5.51 16.62
C TYR A 293 5.43 5.59 17.69
N SER A 294 4.23 6.03 17.31
CA SER A 294 3.10 6.26 18.23
C SER A 294 1.80 5.55 17.86
N ALA A 295 1.84 4.59 16.93
CA ALA A 295 0.70 3.71 16.69
C ALA A 295 0.72 2.47 17.62
N GLU A 296 -0.26 1.58 17.48
CA GLU A 296 -0.44 0.36 18.32
C GLU A 296 -0.40 0.63 19.84
N LYS A 297 -0.80 1.84 20.23
CA LYS A 297 -0.77 2.33 21.61
C LYS A 297 0.63 2.33 22.24
N SER A 298 1.70 2.44 21.43
CA SER A 298 3.09 2.33 21.88
C SER A 298 3.50 3.42 22.89
N ILE A 299 2.92 4.62 22.76
CA ILE A 299 3.15 5.73 23.70
C ILE A 299 2.34 5.48 24.97
N GLU A 300 1.07 5.10 24.86
CA GLU A 300 0.23 4.77 26.01
C GLU A 300 0.80 3.61 26.82
N ASP A 301 1.43 2.64 26.16
CA ASP A 301 2.14 1.52 26.80
C ASP A 301 3.36 2.01 27.58
N TYR A 302 4.19 2.86 26.96
CA TYR A 302 5.30 3.53 27.64
C TYR A 302 4.85 4.37 28.84
N GLN A 303 3.67 4.99 28.75
CA GLN A 303 3.09 5.77 29.84
C GLN A 303 2.47 4.89 30.94
N GLY A 304 2.30 3.58 30.70
CA GLY A 304 1.65 2.63 31.61
C GLY A 304 0.13 2.78 31.67
N LEU A 305 -0.49 3.27 30.59
CA LEU A 305 -1.94 3.55 30.48
C LEU A 305 -2.74 2.39 29.87
N VAL A 306 -2.07 1.43 29.25
CA VAL A 306 -2.68 0.23 28.66
C VAL A 306 -2.11 -1.01 29.34
N ARG A 307 -2.94 -2.02 29.53
CA ARG A 307 -2.60 -3.24 30.26
C ARG A 307 -3.31 -4.44 29.66
N PHE A 308 -2.71 -5.61 29.82
CA PHE A 308 -3.42 -6.87 29.63
C PHE A 308 -4.27 -7.16 30.85
N SER A 309 -5.46 -7.70 30.62
CA SER A 309 -6.26 -8.41 31.62
C SER A 309 -5.66 -9.78 31.92
N ASP A 310 -6.00 -10.36 33.08
CA ASP A 310 -5.53 -11.70 33.46
C ASP A 310 -5.96 -12.76 32.43
N ALA A 311 -7.16 -12.65 31.86
CA ALA A 311 -7.64 -13.53 30.80
C ALA A 311 -6.83 -13.42 29.51
N GLU A 312 -6.37 -12.21 29.14
CA GLU A 312 -5.48 -12.01 27.99
C GLU A 312 -4.09 -12.59 28.27
N LEU A 313 -3.53 -12.40 29.47
CA LEU A 313 -2.25 -12.98 29.87
C LEU A 313 -2.29 -14.51 29.86
N GLU A 314 -3.36 -15.10 30.40
CA GLU A 314 -3.59 -16.55 30.35
C GLU A 314 -3.68 -17.04 28.90
N LYS A 315 -4.42 -16.32 28.05
CA LYS A 315 -4.59 -16.68 26.64
C LYS A 315 -3.28 -16.62 25.87
N ILE A 316 -2.50 -15.55 26.02
CA ILE A 316 -1.18 -15.40 25.40
C ILE A 316 -0.26 -16.53 25.87
N THR A 317 -0.21 -16.80 27.18
CA THR A 317 0.60 -17.86 27.76
C THR A 317 0.20 -19.23 27.21
N SER A 318 -1.10 -19.53 27.10
CA SER A 318 -1.61 -20.77 26.50
C SER A 318 -1.19 -20.92 25.03
N ASN A 319 -1.23 -19.85 24.24
CA ASN A 319 -0.80 -19.88 22.85
C ASN A 319 0.72 -20.11 22.73
N LEU A 320 1.52 -19.47 23.58
CA LEU A 320 2.97 -19.69 23.63
C LEU A 320 3.32 -21.12 24.09
N GLU A 321 2.60 -21.68 25.08
CA GLU A 321 2.79 -23.07 25.52
C GLU A 321 2.45 -24.07 24.40
N LYS A 322 1.46 -23.78 23.54
CA LYS A 322 1.21 -24.61 22.35
C LYS A 322 2.38 -24.61 21.37
N ALA A 323 2.96 -23.44 21.12
CA ALA A 323 4.14 -23.31 20.26
C ALA A 323 5.34 -24.05 20.86
N LYS A 324 5.58 -23.88 22.17
CA LYS A 324 6.60 -24.61 22.92
C LYS A 324 6.40 -26.13 22.84
N ASN A 325 5.19 -26.63 23.11
CA ASN A 325 4.90 -28.06 23.06
C ASN A 325 5.07 -28.65 21.65
N ALA A 326 4.72 -27.90 20.61
CA ALA A 326 4.97 -28.32 19.23
C ALA A 326 6.48 -28.47 18.94
N ALA A 327 7.30 -27.51 19.39
CA ALA A 327 8.75 -27.55 19.24
C ALA A 327 9.37 -28.70 20.06
N GLU A 328 9.01 -28.84 21.33
CA GLU A 328 9.52 -29.90 22.21
C GLU A 328 9.08 -31.31 21.73
N GLY A 329 7.91 -31.42 21.08
CA GLY A 329 7.43 -32.66 20.48
C GLY A 329 8.33 -33.23 19.37
N VAL A 330 9.19 -32.41 18.76
CA VAL A 330 10.23 -32.85 17.81
C VAL A 330 11.65 -32.77 18.40
N GLY A 331 11.77 -32.52 19.71
CA GLY A 331 13.05 -32.37 20.41
C GLY A 331 13.73 -31.02 20.22
N ALA A 332 13.01 -29.99 19.76
CA ALA A 332 13.54 -28.64 19.60
C ALA A 332 13.46 -27.82 20.89
N GLU A 333 14.43 -26.93 21.09
CA GLU A 333 14.34 -25.88 22.13
C GLU A 333 13.47 -24.72 21.63
N PHE A 334 12.47 -24.29 22.41
CA PHE A 334 11.64 -23.12 22.08
C PHE A 334 12.06 -21.90 22.90
N ILE A 335 12.23 -20.76 22.22
CA ILE A 335 12.54 -19.48 22.85
C ILE A 335 11.58 -18.40 22.37
N PHE A 336 11.01 -17.68 23.32
CA PHE A 336 10.25 -16.46 23.08
C PHE A 336 11.14 -15.23 23.28
N MET A 337 11.15 -14.29 22.33
CA MET A 337 12.00 -13.10 22.39
C MET A 337 11.17 -11.87 22.09
N VAL A 338 11.40 -10.81 22.87
CA VAL A 338 10.69 -9.55 22.66
C VAL A 338 11.66 -8.42 22.34
N GLY A 339 11.48 -7.79 21.19
CA GLY A 339 12.17 -6.56 20.83
C GLY A 339 11.56 -5.36 21.57
N PRO A 340 12.27 -4.64 22.45
CA PRO A 340 11.66 -3.53 23.17
C PRO A 340 11.37 -2.35 22.24
N ASN A 341 10.34 -1.58 22.56
CA ASN A 341 10.10 -0.34 21.84
C ASN A 341 11.22 0.68 22.12
N LYS A 342 11.50 1.55 21.14
CA LYS A 342 12.58 2.54 21.25
C LYS A 342 12.43 3.48 22.44
N GLN A 343 11.20 3.87 22.79
CA GLN A 343 10.92 4.71 23.95
C GLN A 343 11.19 4.02 25.31
N THR A 344 11.24 2.69 25.34
CA THR A 344 11.67 1.92 26.52
C THR A 344 13.18 2.04 26.72
N ILE A 345 13.96 2.09 25.64
CA ILE A 345 15.44 2.13 25.66
C ILE A 345 16.01 3.56 25.69
N TYR A 346 15.31 4.50 25.07
CA TYR A 346 15.69 5.92 24.97
C TYR A 346 14.62 6.87 25.55
N PRO A 347 14.20 6.71 26.81
CA PRO A 347 13.21 7.58 27.44
C PRO A 347 13.70 9.03 27.56
N GLU A 348 15.01 9.27 27.60
CA GLU A 348 15.58 10.62 27.72
C GLU A 348 15.25 11.53 26.53
N TYR A 349 15.03 10.96 25.35
CA TYR A 349 14.69 11.68 24.13
C TYR A 349 13.18 11.81 23.88
N ILE A 350 12.34 11.15 24.69
CA ILE A 350 10.88 11.36 24.65
C ILE A 350 10.56 12.80 25.11
N PRO A 351 9.61 13.51 24.45
CA PRO A 351 9.15 14.81 24.91
C PRO A 351 8.53 14.75 26.31
N ASN A 352 8.84 15.74 27.16
CA ASN A 352 8.41 15.78 28.58
C ASN A 352 6.89 15.70 28.79
N LYS A 353 6.07 16.02 27.77
CA LYS A 353 4.60 15.91 27.83
C LYS A 353 4.12 14.45 27.92
N TYR A 354 4.93 13.47 27.50
CA TYR A 354 4.62 12.05 27.63
C TYR A 354 5.20 11.52 28.93
N VAL A 355 4.50 11.82 30.03
CA VAL A 355 4.90 11.40 31.37
C VAL A 355 4.66 9.90 31.54
N ARG A 356 5.65 9.19 32.08
CA ARG A 356 5.50 7.80 32.52
C ARG A 356 4.79 7.77 33.87
N PHE A 357 3.54 7.32 33.88
CA PHE A 357 2.71 7.31 35.11
C PHE A 357 2.95 6.06 35.95
N LYS A 358 3.20 4.94 35.28
CA LYS A 358 3.57 3.67 35.92
C LYS A 358 4.83 3.13 35.27
N ASN A 359 5.66 2.48 36.08
CA ASN A 359 6.87 1.84 35.56
C ASN A 359 6.56 0.56 34.79
N GLU A 360 5.44 -0.09 35.04
CA GLU A 360 5.09 -1.37 34.44
C GLU A 360 4.35 -1.20 33.10
N THR A 361 4.90 -1.75 32.02
CA THR A 361 4.27 -1.84 30.69
C THR A 361 3.61 -3.21 30.48
N ARG A 362 2.91 -3.39 29.36
CA ARG A 362 2.41 -4.72 28.96
C ARG A 362 3.53 -5.75 28.77
N TYR A 363 4.72 -5.30 28.41
CA TYR A 363 5.90 -6.16 28.31
C TYR A 363 6.30 -6.69 29.69
N ASP A 364 6.35 -5.81 30.70
CA ASP A 364 6.62 -6.20 32.08
C ASP A 364 5.55 -7.19 32.60
N GLN A 365 4.27 -6.87 32.38
CA GLN A 365 3.15 -7.75 32.76
C GLN A 365 3.30 -9.16 32.19
N LEU A 366 3.60 -9.26 30.89
CA LEU A 366 3.73 -10.56 30.23
C LEU A 366 4.92 -11.34 30.77
N LEU A 367 6.09 -10.71 30.92
CA LEU A 367 7.27 -11.43 31.42
C LEU A 367 7.09 -11.89 32.87
N ASP A 368 6.52 -11.06 33.73
CA ASP A 368 6.24 -11.44 35.12
C ASP A 368 5.21 -12.57 35.20
N TYR A 369 4.16 -12.52 34.37
CA TYR A 369 3.18 -13.60 34.28
C TYR A 369 3.80 -14.90 33.78
N LEU A 370 4.63 -14.85 32.74
CA LEU A 370 5.33 -16.03 32.22
C LEU A 370 6.27 -16.65 33.27
N ARG A 371 7.00 -15.83 34.05
CA ARG A 371 7.85 -16.30 35.16
C ARG A 371 7.04 -17.03 36.25
N ALA A 372 5.85 -16.51 36.56
CA ALA A 372 5.00 -17.06 37.62
C ALA A 372 4.19 -18.30 37.20
N HIS A 373 3.78 -18.38 35.92
CA HIS A 373 2.77 -19.33 35.47
C HIS A 373 3.22 -20.31 34.37
N SER A 374 4.45 -20.19 33.87
CA SER A 374 4.93 -21.02 32.74
C SER A 374 6.37 -21.48 32.92
N LYS A 375 6.81 -22.41 32.06
CA LYS A 375 8.24 -22.76 31.91
C LYS A 375 8.80 -22.27 30.56
N ILE A 376 8.10 -21.34 29.91
CA ILE A 376 8.55 -20.78 28.64
C ILE A 376 9.84 -20.02 28.87
N LYS A 377 10.88 -20.42 28.16
CA LYS A 377 12.13 -19.68 28.13
C LYS A 377 11.94 -18.44 27.28
N PHE A 378 12.31 -17.29 27.84
CA PHE A 378 12.26 -16.03 27.12
C PHE A 378 13.54 -15.22 27.24
N VAL A 379 13.77 -14.34 26.27
CA VAL A 379 14.92 -13.46 26.18
C VAL A 379 14.47 -12.01 26.28
N ASP A 380 14.88 -11.35 27.36
CA ASP A 380 14.76 -9.90 27.54
C ASP A 380 16.10 -9.23 27.23
N VAL A 381 16.08 -8.32 26.26
CA VAL A 381 17.27 -7.61 25.77
C VAL A 381 17.39 -6.18 26.30
N ARG A 382 16.42 -5.68 27.08
CA ARG A 382 16.37 -4.27 27.52
C ARG A 382 17.63 -3.82 28.25
N ASP A 383 18.05 -4.58 29.26
CA ASP A 383 19.24 -4.24 30.06
C ASP A 383 20.50 -4.19 29.20
N THR A 384 20.68 -5.18 28.32
CA THR A 384 21.80 -5.23 27.37
C THR A 384 21.80 -3.99 26.48
N LEU A 385 20.66 -3.63 25.91
CA LEU A 385 20.55 -2.49 25.01
C LEU A 385 20.75 -1.15 25.72
N ILE A 386 20.29 -1.01 26.97
CA ILE A 386 20.44 0.21 27.78
C ILE A 386 21.90 0.39 28.18
N GLN A 387 22.55 -0.67 28.67
CA GLN A 387 23.93 -0.60 29.14
C GLN A 387 24.90 -0.30 27.98
N SER A 388 24.67 -0.87 26.80
CA SER A 388 25.54 -0.67 25.64
C SER A 388 25.39 0.69 24.93
N LYS A 389 24.47 1.55 25.37
CA LYS A 389 24.32 2.93 24.83
C LYS A 389 25.59 3.76 24.99
N VAL A 390 26.42 3.43 25.99
CA VAL A 390 27.69 4.11 26.26
C VAL A 390 28.76 3.79 25.20
N ASP A 391 28.64 2.63 24.54
CA ASP A 391 29.55 2.23 23.47
C ASP A 391 29.13 2.85 22.15
N PHE A 392 27.89 2.54 21.72
CA PHE A 392 27.32 3.01 20.47
C PHE A 392 25.81 3.15 20.60
N GLN A 393 25.23 3.97 19.72
CA GLN A 393 23.79 4.01 19.53
C GLN A 393 23.27 2.60 19.16
N THR A 394 22.21 2.15 19.83
CA THR A 394 21.60 0.81 19.66
C THR A 394 20.32 0.83 18.83
N TYR A 395 19.73 2.01 18.60
CA TYR A 395 18.56 2.22 17.73
C TYR A 395 18.80 3.40 16.82
N TYR A 396 18.35 3.33 15.58
CA TYR A 396 18.31 4.52 14.72
C TYR A 396 17.40 5.61 15.33
N ALA A 397 17.81 6.87 15.22
CA ALA A 397 17.08 8.00 15.77
C ALA A 397 15.75 8.25 15.00
N THR A 398 15.74 7.98 13.70
CA THR A 398 14.68 8.29 12.72
C THR A 398 14.06 7.03 12.09
N ASP A 399 14.28 5.86 12.70
CA ASP A 399 13.68 4.58 12.35
C ASP A 399 12.90 3.99 13.54
N THR A 400 12.05 2.99 13.30
CA THR A 400 11.39 2.24 14.39
C THR A 400 12.29 1.16 15.00
N HIS A 401 13.30 0.67 14.27
CA HIS A 401 14.12 -0.49 14.61
C HIS A 401 15.34 -0.14 15.47
N TRP A 402 15.87 -1.17 16.15
CA TRP A 402 17.29 -1.15 16.54
C TRP A 402 18.18 -1.03 15.29
N ASN A 403 19.41 -0.56 15.47
CA ASN A 403 20.40 -0.60 14.37
C ASN A 403 21.18 -1.91 14.38
N ASP A 404 22.15 -2.07 13.48
CA ASP A 404 22.93 -3.31 13.36
C ASP A 404 23.64 -3.67 14.67
N PHE A 405 24.07 -2.68 15.46
CA PHE A 405 24.68 -2.93 16.77
C PHE A 405 23.65 -3.41 17.81
N GLY A 406 22.46 -2.82 17.85
CA GLY A 406 21.37 -3.32 18.70
C GLY A 406 20.91 -4.72 18.30
N GLY A 407 20.81 -5.00 16.99
CA GLY A 407 20.53 -6.33 16.45
C GLY A 407 21.62 -7.35 16.81
N TYR A 408 22.89 -6.96 16.75
CA TYR A 408 24.02 -7.78 17.20
C TYR A 408 23.91 -8.11 18.70
N LEU A 409 23.65 -7.13 19.56
CA LEU A 409 23.47 -7.37 21.00
C LEU A 409 22.28 -8.31 21.29
N ALA A 410 21.18 -8.13 20.55
CA ALA A 410 20.00 -8.98 20.64
C ALA A 410 20.31 -10.43 20.22
N TYR A 411 21.04 -10.60 19.12
CA TYR A 411 21.58 -11.89 18.67
C TYR A 411 22.47 -12.54 19.74
N GLN A 412 23.43 -11.80 20.33
CA GLN A 412 24.31 -12.37 21.34
C GLN A 412 23.52 -12.86 22.55
N LYS A 413 22.53 -12.08 23.01
CA LYS A 413 21.68 -12.46 24.14
C LYS A 413 20.85 -13.70 23.83
N LEU A 414 20.27 -13.78 22.63
CA LEU A 414 19.53 -14.95 22.17
C LEU A 414 20.42 -16.18 22.09
N LEU A 415 21.58 -16.08 21.44
CA LEU A 415 22.45 -17.23 21.22
C LEU A 415 23.07 -17.74 22.54
N ASN A 416 23.47 -16.85 23.45
CA ASN A 416 23.92 -17.22 24.80
C ASN A 416 22.82 -17.87 25.65
N SER A 417 21.55 -17.65 25.31
CA SER A 417 20.47 -18.36 25.98
C SER A 417 20.37 -19.81 25.51
N LEU A 418 20.80 -20.15 24.30
CA LEU A 418 20.74 -21.51 23.76
C LEU A 418 21.87 -22.39 24.32
N SER A 419 21.59 -23.67 24.47
CA SER A 419 22.61 -24.64 24.91
C SER A 419 23.64 -24.90 23.81
N ASN A 420 24.93 -24.92 24.17
CA ASN A 420 26.08 -25.23 23.29
C ASN A 420 26.27 -24.27 22.11
N TYR A 421 26.00 -22.98 22.33
CA TYR A 421 26.34 -21.94 21.37
C TYR A 421 27.23 -20.85 21.98
N HIS A 422 28.13 -20.33 21.15
CA HIS A 422 28.98 -19.20 21.48
C HIS A 422 28.82 -18.15 20.37
N PRO A 423 28.28 -16.98 20.67
CA PRO A 423 28.13 -15.94 19.66
C PRO A 423 29.50 -15.35 19.30
N HIS A 424 29.57 -14.77 18.11
CA HIS A 424 30.72 -13.96 17.72
C HIS A 424 30.93 -12.82 18.72
N SER A 425 32.17 -12.67 19.17
CA SER A 425 32.63 -11.65 20.09
C SER A 425 32.69 -10.29 19.39
N ARG A 426 32.79 -9.20 20.16
CA ARG A 426 32.89 -7.85 19.59
C ARG A 426 34.18 -7.71 18.79
N GLU A 427 35.22 -8.39 19.26
CA GLU A 427 36.55 -8.44 18.69
C GLU A 427 36.57 -9.07 17.30
N ASP A 428 35.56 -9.87 16.94
CA ASP A 428 35.42 -10.49 15.62
C ASP A 428 34.96 -9.49 14.54
N PHE A 429 34.63 -8.24 14.91
CA PHE A 429 34.13 -7.21 14.00
C PHE A 429 35.01 -5.96 14.00
N ASN A 430 35.09 -5.31 12.85
CA ASN A 430 35.49 -3.91 12.72
C ASN A 430 34.23 -3.06 12.86
N ILE A 431 34.13 -2.32 13.96
CA ILE A 431 32.97 -1.46 14.24
C ILE A 431 33.32 -0.02 13.90
N SER A 432 32.49 0.62 13.09
CA SER A 432 32.64 2.04 12.75
C SER A 432 31.29 2.73 12.76
N THR A 433 31.30 4.05 12.98
CA THR A 433 30.11 4.87 12.96
C THR A 433 30.19 5.90 11.85
N VAL A 434 29.10 6.07 11.11
CA VAL A 434 28.97 7.15 10.13
C VAL A 434 27.61 7.81 10.26
N THR A 435 27.60 9.13 10.33
CA THR A 435 26.36 9.91 10.28
C THR A 435 26.08 10.28 8.82
N TYR A 436 24.89 9.96 8.34
CA TYR A 436 24.46 10.30 6.99
C TYR A 436 22.99 10.69 6.96
N ARG A 437 22.62 11.49 5.96
CA ARG A 437 21.24 11.91 5.74
C ARG A 437 20.47 10.82 4.99
N MET A 438 19.65 10.07 5.72
CA MET A 438 18.98 8.86 5.24
C MET A 438 17.46 8.99 5.29
N GLN A 439 16.77 8.08 4.60
CA GLN A 439 15.32 7.98 4.60
C GLN A 439 14.91 6.66 5.25
N LEU A 440 15.04 6.60 6.58
CA LEU A 440 14.69 5.46 7.41
C LEU A 440 13.17 5.43 7.72
N ASP A 441 12.67 4.41 8.41
CA ASP A 441 11.23 4.10 8.52
C ASP A 441 10.36 5.29 8.96
N LEU A 442 10.69 5.96 10.09
CA LEU A 442 9.93 7.13 10.55
C LEU A 442 10.16 8.35 9.66
N ALA A 443 11.36 8.50 9.08
CA ALA A 443 11.63 9.55 8.10
C ALA A 443 10.82 9.36 6.78
N ILE A 444 10.61 8.12 6.33
CA ILE A 444 9.71 7.76 5.22
C ILE A 444 8.28 8.20 5.55
N MET A 445 7.80 7.91 6.77
CA MET A 445 6.46 8.31 7.22
C MET A 445 6.25 9.83 7.24
N LEU A 446 7.34 10.61 7.29
CA LEU A 446 7.34 12.06 7.18
C LEU A 446 7.68 12.56 5.75
N SER A 447 7.99 11.67 4.80
CA SER A 447 8.51 12.01 3.47
C SER A 447 9.79 12.87 3.52
N MET A 448 10.65 12.64 4.51
CA MET A 448 11.87 13.42 4.74
C MET A 448 13.13 12.55 4.65
N LYS A 449 14.27 13.21 4.40
CA LYS A 449 15.60 12.64 4.66
C LYS A 449 16.21 13.35 5.85
N LEU A 450 16.66 12.62 6.85
CA LEU A 450 17.13 13.14 8.12
C LEU A 450 18.45 12.46 8.50
N ASP A 451 19.25 13.16 9.30
CA ASP A 451 20.53 12.64 9.74
C ASP A 451 20.31 11.53 10.77
N ASP A 452 21.02 10.43 10.59
CA ASP A 452 21.06 9.32 11.54
C ASP A 452 22.45 8.70 11.59
N THR A 453 22.73 7.96 12.66
CA THR A 453 24.01 7.30 12.89
C THR A 453 23.90 5.83 12.54
N LEU A 454 24.58 5.43 11.47
CA LEU A 454 24.82 4.04 11.14
C LEU A 454 25.97 3.52 12.01
N VAL A 455 25.76 2.40 12.69
CA VAL A 455 26.82 1.64 13.34
C VAL A 455 27.07 0.41 12.48
N SER A 456 28.18 0.39 11.74
CA SER A 456 28.54 -0.69 10.84
C SER A 456 29.37 -1.74 11.55
N LEU A 457 28.98 -3.01 11.44
CA LEU A 457 29.71 -4.15 11.98
C LEU A 457 30.20 -5.03 10.83
N VAL A 458 31.46 -4.83 10.43
CA VAL A 458 32.09 -5.61 9.35
C VAL A 458 32.86 -6.78 9.95
N PRO A 459 32.53 -8.05 9.64
CA PRO A 459 33.24 -9.20 10.20
C PRO A 459 34.71 -9.23 9.74
N LYS A 460 35.63 -9.57 10.65
CA LYS A 460 37.06 -9.85 10.37
C LYS A 460 37.29 -11.25 9.83
N PHE A 461 36.24 -12.07 9.82
CA PHE A 461 36.22 -13.42 9.30
C PHE A 461 35.34 -13.50 8.05
N LYS A 462 35.54 -14.56 7.26
CA LYS A 462 34.69 -14.85 6.11
C LYS A 462 33.45 -15.62 6.57
N ARG A 463 32.26 -15.08 6.30
CA ARG A 463 31.00 -15.80 6.51
C ARG A 463 30.93 -17.05 5.63
N THR A 464 30.53 -18.16 6.23
CA THR A 464 30.33 -19.44 5.53
C THR A 464 28.87 -19.68 5.18
N SER A 465 27.95 -19.00 5.86
CA SER A 465 26.51 -19.03 5.57
C SER A 465 26.19 -18.42 4.20
N LYS A 466 25.23 -19.02 3.49
CA LYS A 466 24.79 -18.59 2.15
C LYS A 466 23.27 -18.58 2.08
N VAL A 467 22.72 -17.54 1.46
CA VAL A 467 21.28 -17.46 1.16
C VAL A 467 20.94 -18.51 0.11
N ILE A 468 19.94 -19.35 0.40
CA ILE A 468 19.40 -20.35 -0.53
C ILE A 468 18.03 -19.94 -1.08
N LYS A 469 17.26 -19.18 -0.30
CA LYS A 469 15.94 -18.69 -0.70
C LYS A 469 15.69 -17.34 -0.04
N SER A 470 15.14 -16.40 -0.80
CA SER A 470 14.69 -15.11 -0.28
C SER A 470 13.45 -14.66 -1.04
N ASP A 471 12.35 -14.48 -0.32
CA ASP A 471 11.13 -13.84 -0.80
C ASP A 471 10.65 -12.81 0.24
N ASN A 472 9.45 -12.23 0.05
CA ASN A 472 8.95 -11.16 0.91
C ASN A 472 8.65 -11.60 2.36
N TYR A 473 8.45 -12.90 2.60
CA TYR A 473 8.01 -13.43 3.89
C TYR A 473 8.96 -14.47 4.48
N LEU A 474 9.90 -14.98 3.68
CA LEU A 474 10.79 -16.05 4.06
C LEU A 474 12.20 -15.80 3.53
N THR A 475 13.19 -15.98 4.40
CA THR A 475 14.59 -16.07 4.00
C THR A 475 15.22 -17.32 4.62
N SER A 476 15.91 -18.12 3.82
CA SER A 476 16.61 -19.32 4.29
C SER A 476 18.09 -19.27 3.94
N TYR A 477 18.90 -19.80 4.85
CA TYR A 477 20.36 -19.90 4.75
C TYR A 477 20.83 -21.34 4.93
N VAL A 478 21.95 -21.66 4.29
CA VAL A 478 22.72 -22.88 4.53
C VAL A 478 24.13 -22.55 5.01
N ASN A 479 24.63 -23.27 6.01
CA ASN A 479 26.02 -23.23 6.47
C ASN A 479 26.55 -24.65 6.70
N GLU A 480 27.32 -25.19 5.75
CA GLU A 480 27.77 -26.59 5.80
C GLU A 480 28.76 -26.92 6.93
N SER A 481 29.32 -25.91 7.62
CA SER A 481 30.17 -26.14 8.80
C SER A 481 29.40 -26.46 10.07
N GLU A 482 28.07 -26.28 10.05
CA GLU A 482 27.20 -26.45 11.20
C GLU A 482 26.32 -27.70 11.06
N SER A 483 25.67 -28.11 12.15
CA SER A 483 24.85 -29.35 12.18
C SER A 483 23.39 -29.16 12.58
N ARG A 484 23.08 -28.10 13.33
CA ARG A 484 21.75 -27.85 13.90
C ARG A 484 20.89 -26.98 12.99
N GLN A 485 19.58 -27.00 13.21
CA GLN A 485 18.62 -26.25 12.39
C GLN A 485 17.86 -25.22 13.21
N LEU A 486 17.70 -24.01 12.66
CA LEU A 486 16.94 -22.91 13.24
C LEU A 486 15.67 -22.64 12.41
N LEU A 487 14.53 -22.56 13.10
CA LEU A 487 13.30 -22.00 12.57
C LEU A 487 12.90 -20.78 13.41
N MET A 488 12.97 -19.59 12.82
CA MET A 488 12.67 -18.33 13.50
C MET A 488 11.46 -17.64 12.88
N TYR A 489 10.41 -17.50 13.68
CA TYR A 489 9.28 -16.61 13.44
C TYR A 489 9.64 -15.24 14.01
N ARG A 490 9.51 -14.19 13.22
CA ARG A 490 10.03 -12.87 13.57
C ARG A 490 9.25 -11.75 12.91
N ASP A 491 9.42 -10.52 13.38
CA ASP A 491 9.00 -9.33 12.65
C ASP A 491 10.20 -8.61 12.02
N SER A 492 10.05 -7.35 11.63
CA SER A 492 11.14 -6.61 11.01
C SER A 492 12.35 -6.38 11.95
N PHE A 493 12.19 -6.48 13.27
CA PHE A 493 13.29 -6.39 14.25
C PHE A 493 14.29 -7.53 14.08
N GLY A 494 13.81 -8.77 13.91
CA GLY A 494 14.67 -9.93 13.67
C GLY A 494 15.59 -9.79 12.44
N ALA A 495 15.31 -8.88 11.50
CA ALA A 495 16.13 -8.69 10.29
C ALA A 495 17.61 -8.41 10.57
N ALA A 496 17.90 -7.55 11.56
CA ALA A 496 19.28 -7.20 11.91
C ALA A 496 20.04 -8.35 12.59
N MET A 497 19.33 -9.38 13.08
CA MET A 497 19.93 -10.56 13.72
C MET A 497 20.30 -11.65 12.70
N ILE A 498 19.64 -11.67 11.54
CA ILE A 498 19.73 -12.76 10.54
C ILE A 498 21.17 -13.08 10.15
N PRO A 499 22.03 -12.11 9.75
CA PRO A 499 23.37 -12.43 9.28
C PRO A 499 24.25 -13.10 10.35
N TYR A 500 24.00 -12.80 11.63
CA TYR A 500 24.74 -13.38 12.74
C TYR A 500 24.20 -14.75 13.13
N LEU A 501 22.87 -14.92 13.17
CA LEU A 501 22.24 -16.20 13.47
C LEU A 501 22.57 -17.25 12.40
N ALA A 502 22.53 -16.87 11.12
CA ALA A 502 22.79 -17.79 10.00
C ALA A 502 24.18 -18.42 10.03
N ASP A 503 25.16 -17.80 10.72
CA ASP A 503 26.51 -18.33 10.86
C ASP A 503 26.59 -19.52 11.85
N HIS A 504 25.55 -19.79 12.66
CA HIS A 504 25.56 -20.83 13.71
C HIS A 504 24.65 -22.04 13.46
N PHE A 505 23.97 -22.11 12.32
CA PHE A 505 23.07 -23.24 12.04
C PHE A 505 23.29 -23.75 10.63
N LYS A 506 23.20 -25.07 10.46
CA LYS A 506 23.30 -25.73 9.17
C LYS A 506 22.26 -25.22 8.21
N ASN A 507 21.01 -25.18 8.68
CA ASN A 507 19.88 -24.61 7.97
C ASN A 507 19.22 -23.60 8.90
N SER A 508 19.01 -22.39 8.42
CA SER A 508 18.21 -21.39 9.12
C SER A 508 17.06 -20.94 8.24
N THR A 509 15.85 -20.90 8.77
CA THR A 509 14.67 -20.35 8.10
C THR A 509 14.09 -19.22 8.95
N PHE A 510 13.97 -18.04 8.36
CA PHE A 510 13.45 -16.83 8.99
C PHE A 510 12.12 -16.44 8.33
N LEU A 511 11.03 -16.45 9.08
CA LEU A 511 9.66 -16.20 8.62
C LEU A 511 9.14 -14.89 9.20
N THR A 512 8.61 -14.03 8.34
CA THR A 512 7.86 -12.83 8.75
C THR A 512 6.42 -13.23 9.10
N ASP A 513 6.25 -13.85 10.26
CA ASP A 513 4.97 -14.30 10.80
C ASP A 513 5.09 -14.44 12.33
N TYR A 514 3.99 -14.23 13.05
CA TYR A 514 3.88 -14.39 14.50
C TYR A 514 3.19 -15.71 14.88
N LYS A 515 2.58 -16.38 13.90
CA LYS A 515 1.86 -17.65 14.09
C LYS A 515 2.79 -18.83 13.90
N VAL A 516 3.22 -19.40 15.02
CA VAL A 516 4.07 -20.60 15.01
C VAL A 516 3.29 -21.79 14.45
N SER A 517 3.70 -22.30 13.29
CA SER A 517 3.05 -23.41 12.60
C SER A 517 3.58 -24.77 13.10
N GLN A 518 2.71 -25.54 13.74
CA GLN A 518 3.02 -26.91 14.18
C GLN A 518 3.33 -27.86 13.02
N SER A 519 2.63 -27.71 11.87
CA SER A 519 2.89 -28.56 10.70
C SER A 519 4.30 -28.32 10.16
N ARG A 520 4.72 -27.07 10.08
CA ARG A 520 6.08 -26.71 9.65
C ARG A 520 7.14 -27.23 10.62
N ILE A 521 6.92 -27.11 11.93
CA ILE A 521 7.84 -27.68 12.94
C ILE A 521 7.97 -29.20 12.75
N THR A 522 6.86 -29.89 12.49
CA THR A 522 6.85 -31.34 12.29
C THR A 522 7.55 -31.77 10.99
N GLU A 523 7.41 -30.97 9.94
CA GLU A 523 8.01 -31.20 8.62
C GLU A 523 9.52 -30.91 8.63
N GLU A 524 9.93 -29.73 9.12
CA GLU A 524 11.32 -29.29 9.11
C GLU A 524 12.15 -29.93 10.22
N LYS A 525 11.53 -30.32 11.34
CA LYS A 525 12.19 -30.88 12.53
C LYS A 525 13.39 -30.04 12.99
N PRO A 526 13.19 -28.73 13.28
CA PRO A 526 14.27 -27.85 13.68
C PRO A 526 14.86 -28.29 15.03
N SER A 527 16.09 -27.88 15.33
CA SER A 527 16.70 -28.06 16.65
C SER A 527 16.38 -26.91 17.61
N VAL A 528 16.03 -25.75 17.05
CA VAL A 528 15.69 -24.53 17.78
C VAL A 528 14.53 -23.84 17.07
N VAL A 529 13.51 -23.45 17.82
CA VAL A 529 12.40 -22.61 17.36
C VAL A 529 12.42 -21.29 18.13
N VAL A 530 12.47 -20.18 17.41
CA VAL A 530 12.42 -18.83 18.01
C VAL A 530 11.15 -18.13 17.56
N LEU A 531 10.42 -17.51 18.49
CA LEU A 531 9.38 -16.54 18.20
C LEU A 531 9.85 -15.17 18.71
N GLU A 532 10.20 -14.29 17.78
CA GLU A 532 10.57 -12.91 18.03
C GLU A 532 9.41 -11.98 17.67
N ILE A 533 9.10 -11.02 18.55
CA ILE A 533 8.07 -10.02 18.30
C ILE A 533 8.39 -8.71 19.02
N VAL A 534 8.12 -7.58 18.39
CA VAL A 534 8.29 -6.27 19.02
C VAL A 534 7.23 -5.99 20.09
N GLU A 535 7.62 -5.29 21.16
CA GLU A 535 6.79 -4.98 22.35
C GLU A 535 5.40 -4.44 22.01
N ARG A 536 5.29 -3.50 21.07
CA ARG A 536 3.98 -2.93 20.66
C ARG A 536 3.03 -3.94 20.01
N ASN A 537 3.56 -5.06 19.50
CA ASN A 537 2.82 -6.11 18.81
C ASN A 537 2.45 -7.30 19.71
N LEU A 538 2.81 -7.30 21.00
CA LEU A 538 2.42 -8.36 21.94
C LEU A 538 0.92 -8.73 21.92
N PRO A 539 -0.05 -7.79 21.71
CA PRO A 539 -1.46 -8.17 21.59
C PRO A 539 -1.78 -9.13 20.44
N LEU A 540 -0.93 -9.21 19.40
CA LEU A 540 -1.12 -10.15 18.30
C LEU A 540 -1.02 -11.61 18.75
N LEU A 541 -0.35 -11.89 19.88
CA LEU A 541 -0.22 -13.23 20.45
C LEU A 541 -1.55 -13.80 21.01
N LEU A 542 -2.61 -12.99 21.06
CA LEU A 542 -3.95 -13.45 21.40
C LEU A 542 -4.57 -14.35 20.32
N TYR A 543 -4.13 -14.21 19.07
CA TYR A 543 -4.71 -14.81 17.85
C TYR A 543 -3.73 -15.72 17.10
#